data_AF-A0A1X7SKC9-F1
#
_entry.id   AF-A0A1X7SKC9-F1
#
_cell.length_a   1.000
_cell.length_b   1.000
_cell.length_c   1.000
_cell.angle_alpha   90.00
_cell.angle_beta   90.00
_cell.angle_gamma   90.00
#
_symmetry.space_group_name_H-M   'P 1'
#
loop_
_entity.id
_entity.type
_entity.pdbx_description
1 polymer ?
#
loop_
_entity_poly.entity_id
_entity_poly.type
_entity_poly.pdbx_seq_one_letter_code
_entity_poly.pdbx_strand_id
1 'polypeptide(L)'
;TAVVRPVALNDQSTALAGELFFNAAHKPVFNEIRGSFGILRVELLPLITQSIPSVMEMKSFLQLSFPELSAELSDADSIEDIMNVVVKNCRVNDISVIKTIVKRFKITEAKPLISEYEEEVKTVCDSLKDFLGQNQPEHFLICETIHFTLGWEPEEHSLDDIRNLLEEAFKELNKRIIVQSIHRGNSIIIFCYGPHHLLAALLLEAQDNLNILMKEFSLIRLTIGHYTVYDKRIRYKVMNNECLAEEIKLADGEEQELRTLLDYKEGSIFEQDKQLNIIKERKEYIERTLQTPGIVLT
;
A
#
# COMPACT_ATOMS: atom_id res chain seq x y z
N THR A 1 -34.29 -18.83 39.67
CA THR A 1 -33.56 -17.58 39.98
C THR A 1 -32.08 -17.84 39.84
N ALA A 2 -31.54 -17.59 38.65
CA ALA A 2 -30.10 -17.62 38.39
C ALA A 2 -29.78 -16.31 37.67
N VAL A 3 -29.32 -15.33 38.44
CA VAL A 3 -28.87 -14.03 37.95
C VAL A 3 -27.43 -14.21 37.51
N VAL A 4 -27.22 -14.40 36.22
CA VAL A 4 -25.91 -14.31 35.59
C VAL A 4 -25.65 -12.82 35.33
N ARG A 5 -24.71 -12.23 36.06
CA ARG A 5 -24.09 -10.96 35.67
C ARG A 5 -23.08 -11.25 34.56
N PRO A 6 -23.09 -10.54 33.42
CA PRO A 6 -21.90 -10.40 32.61
C PRO A 6 -21.05 -9.25 33.13
N VAL A 7 -19.76 -9.53 33.16
CA VAL A 7 -18.63 -8.69 33.51
C VAL A 7 -18.57 -7.48 32.57
N ALA A 8 -18.38 -6.29 33.13
CA ALA A 8 -18.06 -5.09 32.37
C ALA A 8 -16.63 -5.25 31.80
N LEU A 9 -16.53 -5.42 30.48
CA LEU A 9 -15.26 -5.22 29.78
C LEU A 9 -15.09 -3.72 29.59
N ASN A 10 -14.18 -3.15 30.37
CA ASN A 10 -13.77 -1.77 30.27
C ASN A 10 -12.71 -1.68 29.15
N ASP A 11 -13.14 -1.54 27.90
CA ASP A 11 -12.26 -1.13 26.79
C ASP A 11 -12.41 0.38 26.59
N GLN A 12 -11.70 1.15 27.43
CA GLN A 12 -11.33 2.51 27.08
C GLN A 12 -10.14 2.45 26.11
N SER A 13 -10.44 2.05 24.87
CA SER A 13 -9.57 2.28 23.73
C SER A 13 -9.62 3.77 23.40
N THR A 14 -8.46 4.41 23.49
CA THR A 14 -8.17 5.77 23.06
C THR A 14 -8.59 5.97 21.61
N ALA A 15 -9.80 6.48 21.40
CA ALA A 15 -10.33 6.80 20.08
C ALA A 15 -9.52 7.98 19.50
N LEU A 16 -8.82 7.72 18.39
CA LEU A 16 -8.37 8.76 17.47
C LEU A 16 -9.61 9.58 17.08
N ALA A 17 -9.56 10.89 17.36
CA ALA A 17 -10.68 11.78 17.05
C ALA A 17 -10.96 11.77 15.53
N GLY A 18 -12.11 11.20 15.13
CA GLY A 18 -12.67 11.34 13.78
C GLY A 18 -12.57 10.14 12.82
N GLU A 19 -12.20 8.95 13.29
CA GLU A 19 -12.20 7.73 12.45
C GLU A 19 -13.49 6.89 12.63
N LEU A 20 -14.09 6.48 11.52
CA LEU A 20 -15.32 5.69 11.46
C LEU A 20 -15.09 4.40 10.66
N PHE A 21 -15.53 3.29 11.22
CA PHE A 21 -15.25 1.98 10.65
C PHE A 21 -16.50 1.36 9.99
N PHE A 22 -16.40 1.05 8.69
CA PHE A 22 -17.38 0.23 7.98
C PHE A 22 -16.87 -1.20 7.88
N ASN A 23 -17.50 -2.13 8.60
CA ASN A 23 -17.19 -3.55 8.45
C ASN A 23 -17.75 -4.12 7.13
N ALA A 24 -17.35 -5.33 6.73
CA ALA A 24 -17.77 -5.99 5.50
C ALA A 24 -19.30 -6.18 5.36
N ALA A 25 -20.08 -6.12 6.45
CA ALA A 25 -21.54 -6.20 6.39
C ALA A 25 -22.21 -4.94 5.81
N HIS A 26 -21.47 -3.83 5.68
CA HIS A 26 -21.96 -2.60 5.03
C HIS A 26 -21.72 -2.60 3.51
N LYS A 27 -20.87 -3.49 3.00
CA LYS A 27 -20.61 -3.63 1.56
C LYS A 27 -21.88 -3.81 0.72
N PRO A 28 -22.88 -4.63 1.13
CA PRO A 28 -24.11 -4.80 0.37
C PRO A 28 -24.85 -3.49 0.08
N VAL A 29 -24.90 -2.54 1.01
CA VAL A 29 -25.59 -1.24 0.82
C VAL A 29 -25.04 -0.49 -0.38
N PHE A 30 -23.72 -0.44 -0.52
CA PHE A 30 -23.06 0.22 -1.66
C PHE A 30 -23.22 -0.56 -2.97
N ASN A 31 -23.25 -1.89 -2.89
CA ASN A 31 -23.49 -2.73 -4.06
C ASN A 31 -24.93 -2.64 -4.55
N GLU A 32 -25.89 -2.55 -3.64
CA GLU A 32 -27.31 -2.43 -3.94
C GLU A 32 -27.58 -1.13 -4.70
N ILE A 33 -27.12 0.02 -4.21
CA ILE A 33 -27.32 1.29 -4.90
C ILE A 33 -26.63 1.33 -6.27
N ARG A 34 -25.47 0.66 -6.41
CA ARG A 34 -24.80 0.48 -7.71
C ARG A 34 -25.61 -0.41 -8.64
N GLY A 35 -26.24 -1.46 -8.10
CA GLY A 35 -27.17 -2.32 -8.81
C GLY A 35 -28.38 -1.55 -9.33
N SER A 36 -29.02 -0.75 -8.46
CA SER A 36 -30.13 0.14 -8.82
C SER A 36 -29.75 1.13 -9.90
N PHE A 37 -28.54 1.69 -9.85
CA PHE A 37 -28.04 2.55 -10.92
C PHE A 37 -27.96 1.81 -12.27
N GLY A 38 -27.53 0.55 -12.24
CA GLY A 38 -27.53 -0.34 -13.40
C GLY A 38 -28.93 -0.62 -13.94
N ILE A 39 -29.92 -0.83 -13.06
CA ILE A 39 -31.33 -1.01 -13.43
C ILE A 39 -31.87 0.24 -14.10
N LEU A 40 -31.71 1.41 -13.47
CA LEU A 40 -32.13 2.70 -14.02
C LEU A 40 -31.60 2.89 -15.45
N ARG A 41 -30.32 2.57 -15.69
CA ARG A 41 -29.71 2.66 -17.02
C ARG A 41 -30.43 1.77 -18.04
N VAL A 42 -30.65 0.51 -17.69
CA VAL A 42 -31.28 -0.47 -18.60
C VAL A 42 -32.70 -0.05 -18.95
N GLU A 43 -33.44 0.50 -17.98
CA GLU A 43 -34.83 0.94 -18.19
C GLU A 43 -34.93 2.28 -18.94
N LEU A 44 -34.00 3.21 -18.71
CA LEU A 44 -33.98 4.50 -19.39
C LEU A 44 -33.53 4.41 -20.86
N LEU A 45 -32.59 3.51 -21.17
CA LEU A 45 -32.03 3.38 -22.51
C LEU A 45 -33.09 3.24 -23.63
N PRO A 46 -34.09 2.33 -23.54
CA PRO A 46 -35.12 2.20 -24.57
C PRO A 46 -36.01 3.44 -24.66
N LEU A 47 -36.34 4.08 -23.53
CA LEU A 47 -37.17 5.29 -23.52
C LEU A 47 -36.47 6.45 -24.22
N ILE A 48 -35.18 6.61 -23.97
CA ILE A 48 -34.33 7.64 -24.59
C ILE A 48 -34.18 7.36 -26.09
N THR A 49 -33.85 6.13 -26.46
CA THR A 49 -33.66 5.72 -27.86
C THR A 49 -34.93 5.92 -28.68
N GLN A 50 -36.11 5.68 -28.12
CA GLN A 50 -37.39 5.88 -28.82
C GLN A 50 -37.80 7.35 -28.90
N SER A 51 -37.40 8.17 -27.92
CA SER A 51 -37.83 9.57 -27.83
C SER A 51 -36.94 10.54 -28.59
N ILE A 52 -35.68 10.18 -28.85
CA ILE A 52 -34.71 11.05 -29.51
C ILE A 52 -34.63 10.68 -31.00
N PRO A 53 -35.02 11.59 -31.91
CA PRO A 53 -35.12 11.29 -33.33
C PRO A 53 -33.77 11.31 -34.07
N SER A 54 -32.73 11.90 -33.48
CA SER A 54 -31.45 12.13 -34.17
C SER A 54 -30.25 12.06 -33.22
N VAL A 55 -29.29 11.21 -33.59
CA VAL A 55 -27.95 11.11 -32.95
C VAL A 55 -27.26 12.47 -32.97
N MET A 56 -27.31 13.18 -34.10
CA MET A 56 -26.67 14.48 -34.27
C MET A 56 -27.29 15.55 -33.37
N GLU A 57 -28.61 15.53 -33.18
CA GLU A 57 -29.29 16.47 -32.28
C GLU A 57 -28.85 16.26 -30.82
N MET A 58 -28.86 15.01 -30.35
CA MET A 58 -28.42 14.67 -28.99
C MET A 58 -26.95 15.03 -28.76
N LYS A 59 -26.09 14.68 -29.72
CA LYS A 59 -24.65 14.96 -29.70
C LYS A 59 -24.38 16.46 -29.60
N SER A 60 -25.00 17.25 -30.46
CA SER A 60 -24.87 18.72 -30.46
C SER A 60 -25.36 19.34 -29.15
N PHE A 61 -26.49 18.84 -28.64
CA PHE A 61 -27.04 19.30 -27.36
C PHE A 61 -26.08 19.02 -26.19
N LEU A 62 -25.51 17.82 -26.12
CA LEU A 62 -24.59 17.44 -25.05
C LEU A 62 -23.26 18.16 -25.17
N GLN A 63 -22.70 18.34 -26.36
CA GLN A 63 -21.48 19.13 -26.55
C GLN A 63 -21.64 20.60 -26.12
N LEU A 64 -22.84 21.16 -26.28
CA LEU A 64 -23.15 22.52 -25.81
C LEU A 64 -23.37 22.58 -24.29
N SER A 65 -24.01 21.57 -23.72
CA SER A 65 -24.41 21.58 -22.30
C SER A 65 -23.31 21.04 -21.36
N PHE A 66 -22.49 20.13 -21.88
CA PHE A 66 -21.43 19.38 -21.19
C PHE A 66 -20.20 19.29 -22.10
N PRO A 67 -19.48 20.41 -22.35
CA PRO A 67 -18.35 20.46 -23.28
C PRO A 67 -17.25 19.45 -22.98
N GLU A 68 -17.08 19.05 -21.71
CA GLU A 68 -16.16 18.03 -21.24
C GLU A 68 -16.39 16.65 -21.88
N LEU A 69 -17.62 16.33 -22.31
CA LEU A 69 -17.94 15.08 -22.98
C LEU A 69 -17.57 15.08 -24.46
N SER A 70 -17.19 16.22 -25.04
CA SER A 70 -17.07 16.41 -26.49
C SER A 70 -16.10 15.43 -27.15
N ALA A 71 -14.98 15.13 -26.49
CA ALA A 71 -13.97 14.20 -26.99
C ALA A 71 -14.49 12.76 -27.03
N GLU A 72 -15.17 12.29 -25.98
CA GLU A 72 -15.74 10.93 -25.95
C GLU A 72 -16.96 10.80 -26.85
N LEU A 73 -17.71 11.89 -27.04
CA LEU A 73 -18.85 11.89 -27.93
C LEU A 73 -18.43 11.79 -29.40
N SER A 74 -17.25 12.26 -29.84
CA SER A 74 -16.90 12.31 -31.28
C SER A 74 -17.12 10.98 -31.98
N ASP A 75 -16.81 9.88 -31.31
CA ASP A 75 -16.80 8.52 -31.85
C ASP A 75 -18.15 7.78 -31.64
N ALA A 76 -19.13 8.42 -31.00
CA ALA A 76 -20.44 7.84 -30.78
C ALA A 76 -21.34 7.95 -32.03
N ASP A 77 -21.72 6.81 -32.60
CA ASP A 77 -22.49 6.71 -33.85
C ASP A 77 -23.99 6.43 -33.62
N SER A 78 -24.36 6.02 -32.41
CA SER A 78 -25.75 5.73 -32.03
C SER A 78 -26.16 6.47 -30.74
N ILE A 79 -27.48 6.53 -30.48
CA ILE A 79 -28.00 7.02 -29.19
C ILE A 79 -27.52 6.16 -28.03
N GLU A 80 -27.36 4.86 -28.26
CA GLU A 80 -26.82 3.92 -27.29
C GLU A 80 -25.35 4.24 -26.96
N ASP A 81 -24.51 4.50 -27.97
CA ASP A 81 -23.12 4.90 -27.76
C ASP A 81 -23.03 6.21 -26.98
N ILE A 82 -23.88 7.18 -27.33
CA ILE A 82 -23.96 8.44 -26.59
C ILE A 82 -24.36 8.20 -25.13
N MET A 83 -25.36 7.35 -24.89
CA MET A 83 -25.80 7.01 -23.54
C MET A 83 -24.72 6.27 -22.74
N ASN A 84 -23.92 5.42 -23.39
CA ASN A 84 -22.77 4.77 -22.75
C ASN A 84 -21.73 5.80 -22.29
N VAL A 85 -21.44 6.82 -23.10
CA VAL A 85 -20.57 7.94 -22.72
C VAL A 85 -21.17 8.72 -21.54
N VAL A 86 -22.46 9.05 -21.60
CA VAL A 86 -23.16 9.79 -20.53
C VAL A 86 -23.10 9.02 -19.21
N VAL A 87 -23.47 7.74 -19.21
CA VAL A 87 -23.52 6.90 -18.01
C VAL A 87 -22.14 6.73 -17.41
N LYS A 88 -21.11 6.51 -18.24
CA LYS A 88 -19.72 6.36 -17.77
C LYS A 88 -19.24 7.60 -17.01
N ASN A 89 -19.76 8.77 -17.37
CA ASN A 89 -19.41 10.05 -16.75
C ASN A 89 -20.38 10.46 -15.62
N CYS A 90 -21.46 9.71 -15.39
CA CYS A 90 -22.35 9.93 -14.25
C CYS A 90 -21.81 9.23 -12.98
N ARG A 91 -22.03 9.86 -11.83
CA ARG A 91 -21.79 9.26 -10.52
C ARG A 91 -23.07 8.58 -10.04
N VAL A 92 -22.97 7.60 -9.15
CA VAL A 92 -24.13 6.92 -8.53
C VAL A 92 -25.03 7.85 -7.71
N ASN A 93 -24.61 9.06 -7.41
CA ASN A 93 -25.42 10.06 -6.70
C ASN A 93 -25.66 11.33 -7.55
N ASP A 94 -25.14 11.38 -8.77
CA ASP A 94 -25.29 12.51 -9.69
C ASP A 94 -25.60 12.03 -11.10
N ILE A 95 -26.91 12.04 -11.39
CA ILE A 95 -27.50 11.74 -12.70
C ILE A 95 -27.95 13.00 -13.44
N SER A 96 -27.36 14.16 -13.13
CA SER A 96 -27.75 15.46 -13.70
C SER A 96 -27.75 15.49 -15.24
N VAL A 97 -26.78 14.83 -15.88
CA VAL A 97 -26.72 14.72 -17.35
C VAL A 97 -27.95 14.00 -17.90
N ILE A 98 -28.33 12.86 -17.29
CA ILE A 98 -29.52 12.09 -17.64
C ILE A 98 -30.80 12.93 -17.44
N LYS A 99 -30.93 13.61 -16.31
CA LYS A 99 -32.07 14.50 -16.02
C LYS A 99 -32.19 15.62 -17.05
N THR A 100 -31.06 16.14 -17.50
CA THR A 100 -30.98 17.21 -18.50
C THR A 100 -31.43 16.73 -19.87
N ILE A 101 -31.04 15.52 -20.28
CA ILE A 101 -31.53 14.84 -21.49
C ILE A 101 -33.04 14.64 -21.41
N VAL A 102 -33.53 13.99 -20.34
CA VAL A 102 -34.96 13.71 -20.13
C VAL A 102 -35.80 14.99 -20.18
N LYS A 103 -35.31 16.08 -19.58
CA LYS A 103 -35.96 17.40 -19.63
C LYS A 103 -35.96 18.00 -21.04
N ARG A 104 -34.83 17.96 -21.76
CA ARG A 104 -34.69 18.55 -23.11
C ARG A 104 -35.57 17.86 -24.15
N PHE A 105 -35.67 16.53 -24.06
CA PHE A 105 -36.44 15.71 -25.00
C PHE A 105 -37.84 15.36 -24.49
N LYS A 106 -38.24 15.90 -23.33
CA LYS A 106 -39.58 15.77 -22.74
C LYS A 106 -40.02 14.31 -22.56
N ILE A 107 -39.10 13.45 -22.12
CA ILE A 107 -39.32 12.02 -21.92
C ILE A 107 -40.09 11.83 -20.60
N THR A 108 -41.41 11.84 -20.66
CA THR A 108 -42.26 11.86 -19.46
C THR A 108 -42.21 10.57 -18.66
N GLU A 109 -42.05 9.45 -19.34
CA GLU A 109 -42.01 8.07 -18.86
C GLU A 109 -40.76 7.80 -18.02
N ALA A 110 -39.68 8.54 -18.28
CA ALA A 110 -38.42 8.44 -17.54
C ALA A 110 -38.48 9.12 -16.16
N LYS A 111 -39.42 10.04 -15.94
CA LYS A 111 -39.54 10.79 -14.68
C LYS A 111 -39.78 9.91 -13.44
N PRO A 112 -40.75 8.97 -13.43
CA PRO A 112 -40.95 8.11 -12.26
C PRO A 112 -39.71 7.27 -11.95
N LEU A 113 -39.02 6.73 -12.96
CA LEU A 113 -37.81 5.94 -12.77
C LEU A 113 -36.67 6.75 -12.14
N ILE A 114 -36.47 7.98 -12.61
CA ILE A 114 -35.50 8.91 -12.01
C ILE A 114 -35.87 9.21 -10.56
N SER A 115 -37.13 9.51 -10.28
CA SER A 115 -37.59 9.85 -8.93
C SER A 115 -37.42 8.69 -7.96
N GLU A 116 -37.75 7.47 -8.38
CA GLU A 116 -37.58 6.24 -7.59
C GLU A 116 -36.10 6.03 -7.25
N TYR A 117 -35.22 6.13 -8.23
CA TYR A 117 -33.78 6.01 -7.99
C TYR A 117 -33.23 7.11 -7.07
N GLU A 118 -33.66 8.37 -7.24
CA GLU A 118 -33.24 9.47 -6.37
C GLU A 118 -33.71 9.25 -4.91
N GLU A 119 -34.87 8.62 -4.71
CA GLU A 119 -35.38 8.25 -3.39
C GLU A 119 -34.54 7.12 -2.75
N GLU A 120 -34.09 6.13 -3.53
CA GLU A 120 -33.17 5.09 -3.07
C GLU A 120 -31.81 5.68 -2.64
N VAL A 121 -31.21 6.53 -3.48
CA VAL A 121 -29.94 7.23 -3.16
C VAL A 121 -30.10 8.03 -1.87
N LYS A 122 -31.20 8.78 -1.75
CA LYS A 122 -31.50 9.57 -0.56
C LYS A 122 -31.63 8.70 0.69
N THR A 123 -32.34 7.56 0.58
CA THR A 123 -32.51 6.62 1.69
C THR A 123 -31.17 6.08 2.18
N VAL A 124 -30.27 5.72 1.27
CA VAL A 124 -28.90 5.32 1.63
C VAL A 124 -28.14 6.46 2.30
N CYS A 125 -28.20 7.68 1.74
CA CYS A 125 -27.53 8.84 2.32
C CYS A 125 -28.05 9.17 3.72
N ASP A 126 -29.36 9.07 3.94
CA ASP A 126 -29.97 9.31 5.26
C ASP A 126 -29.59 8.20 6.25
N SER A 127 -29.51 6.93 5.81
CA SER A 127 -28.97 5.84 6.64
C SER A 127 -27.50 6.07 7.03
N LEU A 128 -26.68 6.61 6.12
CA LEU A 128 -25.29 6.97 6.40
C LEU A 128 -25.19 8.14 7.41
N LYS A 129 -26.11 9.12 7.35
CA LYS A 129 -26.24 10.19 8.36
C LYS A 129 -26.63 9.63 9.73
N ASP A 130 -27.59 8.71 9.77
CA ASP A 130 -27.99 8.05 11.01
C ASP A 130 -26.84 7.26 11.61
N PHE A 131 -26.07 6.55 10.78
CA PHE A 131 -24.85 5.85 11.20
C PHE A 131 -23.87 6.81 11.88
N LEU A 132 -23.64 8.01 11.32
CA LEU A 132 -22.82 9.02 11.99
C LEU A 132 -23.42 9.44 13.33
N GLY A 133 -24.72 9.75 13.38
CA GLY A 133 -25.38 10.18 14.61
C GLY A 133 -25.22 9.18 15.76
N GLN A 134 -25.25 7.88 15.44
CA GLN A 134 -25.06 6.78 16.40
C GLN A 134 -23.59 6.56 16.80
N ASN A 135 -22.65 6.86 15.90
CA ASN A 135 -21.22 6.55 16.08
C ASN A 135 -20.34 7.81 16.23
N GLN A 136 -20.95 8.98 16.50
CA GLN A 136 -20.24 10.25 16.62
C GLN A 136 -19.26 10.24 17.80
N PRO A 137 -17.95 10.45 17.56
CA PRO A 137 -17.01 10.77 18.63
C PRO A 137 -17.39 12.12 19.27
N GLU A 138 -17.20 12.28 20.58
CA GLU A 138 -17.47 13.53 21.31
C GLU A 138 -16.78 14.77 20.69
N HIS A 139 -15.72 14.56 19.90
CA HIS A 139 -14.92 15.59 19.25
C HIS A 139 -15.18 15.76 17.74
N PHE A 140 -16.22 15.16 17.18
CA PHE A 140 -16.47 15.23 15.74
C PHE A 140 -16.74 16.67 15.25
N LEU A 141 -17.39 17.49 16.07
CA LEU A 141 -17.72 18.89 15.75
C LEU A 141 -16.48 19.78 15.55
N ILE A 142 -15.35 19.41 16.16
CA ILE A 142 -14.09 20.16 16.04
C ILE A 142 -13.16 19.61 14.95
N CYS A 143 -13.49 18.48 14.32
CA CYS A 143 -12.66 17.87 13.28
C CYS A 143 -12.85 18.59 11.93
N GLU A 144 -11.76 18.93 11.24
CA GLU A 144 -11.80 19.48 9.86
C GLU A 144 -11.87 18.38 8.78
N THR A 145 -11.44 17.16 9.13
CA THR A 145 -11.38 16.00 8.24
C THR A 145 -12.02 14.79 8.92
N ILE A 146 -12.79 14.02 8.14
CA ILE A 146 -13.46 12.79 8.56
C ILE A 146 -12.78 11.61 7.86
N HIS A 147 -12.41 10.59 8.62
CA HIS A 147 -11.76 9.38 8.09
C HIS A 147 -12.72 8.20 8.14
N PHE A 148 -12.92 7.54 7.01
CA PHE A 148 -13.66 6.29 6.92
C PHE A 148 -12.73 5.15 6.56
N THR A 149 -12.79 4.09 7.36
CA THR A 149 -11.98 2.89 7.19
C THR A 149 -12.88 1.74 6.78
N LEU A 150 -12.61 1.18 5.60
CA LEU A 150 -13.36 0.05 5.05
C LEU A 150 -12.69 -1.27 5.46
N GLY A 151 -13.45 -2.14 6.11
CA GLY A 151 -13.05 -3.48 6.52
C GLY A 151 -13.04 -4.51 5.38
N TRP A 152 -13.14 -4.06 4.14
CA TRP A 152 -12.99 -4.85 2.92
C TRP A 152 -12.19 -4.07 1.88
N GLU A 153 -11.69 -4.76 0.86
CA GLU A 153 -11.03 -4.17 -0.29
C GLU A 153 -12.09 -3.90 -1.38
N PRO A 154 -12.48 -2.63 -1.62
CA PRO A 154 -13.38 -2.28 -2.70
C PRO A 154 -12.65 -2.35 -4.04
N GLU A 155 -13.38 -2.67 -5.09
CA GLU A 155 -12.90 -2.48 -6.46
C GLU A 155 -12.78 -0.96 -6.74
N GLU A 156 -11.88 -0.54 -7.64
CA GLU A 156 -11.58 0.89 -7.87
C GLU A 156 -12.84 1.72 -8.15
N HIS A 157 -13.71 1.22 -9.03
CA HIS A 157 -14.99 1.88 -9.34
C HIS A 157 -15.96 1.92 -8.16
N SER A 158 -15.87 0.96 -7.23
CA SER A 158 -16.68 0.93 -6.01
C SER A 158 -16.16 1.91 -4.97
N LEU A 159 -14.85 2.16 -4.92
CA LEU A 159 -14.25 3.16 -4.01
C LEU A 159 -14.77 4.56 -4.31
N ASP A 160 -14.82 4.94 -5.59
CA ASP A 160 -15.35 6.24 -6.00
C ASP A 160 -16.84 6.38 -5.67
N ASP A 161 -17.63 5.34 -5.90
CA ASP A 161 -19.05 5.31 -5.55
C ASP A 161 -19.25 5.48 -4.03
N ILE A 162 -18.50 4.74 -3.21
CA ILE A 162 -18.50 4.87 -1.74
C ILE A 162 -18.16 6.31 -1.33
N ARG A 163 -17.08 6.86 -1.88
CA ARG A 163 -16.64 8.22 -1.56
C ARG A 163 -17.71 9.24 -1.92
N ASN A 164 -18.27 9.17 -3.12
CA ASN A 164 -19.31 10.11 -3.58
C ASN A 164 -20.56 10.05 -2.69
N LEU A 165 -21.01 8.85 -2.31
CA LEU A 165 -22.16 8.68 -1.42
C LEU A 165 -21.90 9.25 -0.02
N LEU A 166 -20.70 9.05 0.53
CA LEU A 166 -20.32 9.65 1.82
C LEU A 166 -20.21 11.19 1.70
N GLU A 167 -19.62 11.71 0.63
CA GLU A 167 -19.56 13.16 0.37
C GLU A 167 -20.95 13.79 0.31
N GLU A 168 -21.92 13.15 -0.37
CA GLU A 168 -23.30 13.64 -0.44
C GLU A 168 -24.04 13.50 0.90
N ALA A 169 -23.91 12.36 1.58
CA ALA A 169 -24.52 12.14 2.88
C ALA A 169 -24.07 13.20 3.89
N PHE A 170 -22.83 13.68 3.79
CA PHE A 170 -22.21 14.56 4.78
C PHE A 170 -21.85 15.95 4.27
N LYS A 171 -22.42 16.36 3.12
CA LYS A 171 -22.16 17.66 2.50
C LYS A 171 -22.37 18.85 3.44
N GLU A 172 -23.36 18.76 4.32
CA GLU A 172 -23.73 19.81 5.30
C GLU A 172 -22.62 20.06 6.35
N LEU A 173 -21.72 19.09 6.57
CA LEU A 173 -20.66 19.23 7.55
C LEU A 173 -19.51 20.12 7.07
N ASN A 174 -19.45 20.42 5.76
CA ASN A 174 -18.39 21.20 5.13
C ASN A 174 -16.98 20.71 5.53
N LYS A 175 -16.80 19.37 5.60
CA LYS A 175 -15.55 18.71 5.98
C LYS A 175 -14.95 17.96 4.81
N ARG A 176 -13.63 17.78 4.84
CA ARG A 176 -12.95 16.89 3.92
C ARG A 176 -13.19 15.44 4.33
N ILE A 177 -13.56 14.59 3.39
CA ILE A 177 -13.76 13.16 3.62
C ILE A 177 -12.60 12.38 3.00
N ILE A 178 -12.05 11.44 3.78
CA ILE A 178 -11.01 10.52 3.35
C ILE A 178 -11.53 9.10 3.55
N VAL A 179 -11.55 8.30 2.49
CA VAL A 179 -11.95 6.88 2.51
C VAL A 179 -10.72 6.04 2.22
N GLN A 180 -10.39 5.10 3.10
CA GLN A 180 -9.31 4.14 2.88
C GLN A 180 -9.76 2.70 3.12
N SER A 181 -9.24 1.77 2.32
CA SER A 181 -9.42 0.34 2.51
C SER A 181 -8.31 -0.26 3.37
N ILE A 182 -8.67 -1.23 4.21
CA ILE A 182 -7.67 -2.09 4.85
C ILE A 182 -7.34 -3.25 3.90
N HIS A 183 -6.15 -3.24 3.30
CA HIS A 183 -5.68 -4.37 2.50
C HIS A 183 -5.41 -5.58 3.40
N ARG A 184 -6.04 -6.72 3.08
CA ARG A 184 -5.70 -8.01 3.66
C ARG A 184 -4.89 -8.84 2.67
N GLY A 185 -3.56 -8.78 2.82
CA GLY A 185 -2.62 -9.73 2.22
C GLY A 185 -1.53 -10.08 3.23
N ASN A 186 -1.71 -11.19 3.98
CA ASN A 186 -0.88 -11.72 5.09
C ASN A 186 -0.30 -10.71 6.12
N SER A 187 -0.70 -9.45 6.04
CA SER A 187 -0.19 -8.34 6.83
C SER A 187 -1.20 -7.22 6.77
N ILE A 188 -1.36 -6.55 7.91
CA ILE A 188 -2.27 -5.43 8.12
C ILE A 188 -1.39 -4.18 8.21
N ILE A 189 -1.72 -3.15 7.44
CA ILE A 189 -1.05 -1.85 7.52
C ILE A 189 -1.93 -0.92 8.33
N ILE A 190 -1.37 -0.38 9.42
CA ILE A 190 -2.07 0.52 10.33
C ILE A 190 -1.43 1.90 10.21
N PHE A 191 -2.21 2.91 9.83
CA PHE A 191 -1.79 4.31 9.80
C PHE A 191 -2.32 5.02 11.03
N CYS A 192 -1.43 5.43 11.94
CA CYS A 192 -1.80 6.19 13.13
C CYS A 192 -1.25 7.62 13.03
N TYR A 193 -2.10 8.62 13.28
CA TYR A 193 -1.70 10.02 13.37
C TYR A 193 -1.73 10.47 14.83
N GLY A 194 -0.57 10.84 15.37
CA GLY A 194 -0.42 11.32 16.75
C GLY A 194 0.06 12.77 16.80
N PRO A 195 -0.24 13.52 17.87
CA PRO A 195 0.33 14.85 18.09
C PRO A 195 1.86 14.81 18.02
N HIS A 196 2.48 15.76 17.32
CA HIS A 196 3.93 15.79 17.11
C HIS A 196 4.72 15.74 18.43
N HIS A 197 4.19 16.39 19.48
CA HIS A 197 4.82 16.41 20.80
C HIS A 197 4.88 15.03 21.49
N LEU A 198 4.10 14.04 21.04
CA LEU A 198 4.11 12.68 21.57
C LEU A 198 4.96 11.71 20.74
N LEU A 199 5.52 12.14 19.60
CA LEU A 199 6.30 11.25 18.73
C LEU A 199 7.50 10.63 19.44
N ALA A 200 8.20 11.38 20.29
CA ALA A 200 9.34 10.87 21.05
C ALA A 200 8.92 9.79 22.05
N ALA A 201 7.83 10.01 22.78
CA ALA A 201 7.29 9.03 23.73
C ALA A 201 6.80 7.76 23.01
N LEU A 202 6.09 7.93 21.89
CA LEU A 202 5.62 6.82 21.06
C LEU A 202 6.77 5.99 20.48
N LEU A 203 7.86 6.64 20.07
CA LEU A 203 9.06 5.96 19.57
C LEU A 203 9.71 5.09 20.64
N LEU A 204 9.84 5.61 21.86
CA LEU A 204 10.41 4.87 22.99
C LEU A 204 9.54 3.66 23.37
N GLU A 205 8.24 3.88 23.54
CA GLU A 205 7.31 2.80 23.88
C GLU A 205 7.27 1.72 22.79
N ALA A 206 7.32 2.12 21.52
CA ALA A 206 7.38 1.19 20.40
C ALA A 206 8.68 0.38 20.35
N GLN A 207 9.81 0.97 20.78
CA GLN A 207 11.09 0.26 20.89
C GLN A 207 11.06 -0.77 22.03
N ASP A 208 10.56 -0.38 23.21
CA ASP A 208 10.47 -1.24 24.38
C ASP A 208 9.59 -2.46 24.12
N ASN A 209 8.49 -2.27 23.39
CA ASN A 209 7.54 -3.33 23.05
C ASN A 209 7.86 -4.05 21.73
N LEU A 210 8.95 -3.69 21.03
CA LEU A 210 9.22 -4.16 19.68
C LEU A 210 9.31 -5.70 19.59
N ASN A 211 9.91 -6.34 20.60
CA ASN A 211 10.05 -7.80 20.62
C ASN A 211 8.68 -8.52 20.66
N ILE A 212 7.73 -7.98 21.41
CA ILE A 212 6.36 -8.50 21.50
C ILE A 212 5.68 -8.32 20.14
N LEU A 213 5.77 -7.12 19.57
CA LEU A 213 5.24 -6.81 18.24
C LEU A 213 5.81 -7.75 17.16
N MET A 214 7.10 -8.04 17.21
CA MET A 214 7.75 -8.96 16.28
C MET A 214 7.32 -10.41 16.44
N LYS A 215 7.28 -10.93 17.68
CA LYS A 215 7.10 -12.37 17.94
C LYS A 215 5.64 -12.77 18.02
N GLU A 216 4.82 -11.98 18.70
CA GLU A 216 3.41 -12.32 18.93
C GLU A 216 2.53 -11.83 17.79
N PHE A 217 2.82 -10.63 17.27
CA PHE A 217 2.03 -10.01 16.21
C PHE A 217 2.63 -10.18 14.80
N SER A 218 3.73 -10.93 14.68
CA SER A 218 4.42 -11.18 13.41
C SER A 218 4.72 -9.91 12.61
N LEU A 219 5.03 -8.81 13.31
CA LEU A 219 5.27 -7.50 12.71
C LEU A 219 6.33 -7.59 11.60
N ILE A 220 6.01 -7.06 10.42
CA ILE A 220 6.90 -7.06 9.25
C ILE A 220 7.63 -5.73 9.12
N ARG A 221 6.94 -4.61 9.40
CA ARG A 221 7.49 -3.26 9.31
C ARG A 221 6.74 -2.33 10.26
N LEU A 222 7.46 -1.44 10.94
CA LEU A 222 6.94 -0.37 11.78
C LEU A 222 7.70 0.92 11.47
N THR A 223 6.93 1.98 11.16
CA THR A 223 7.42 3.32 10.91
C THR A 223 6.65 4.31 11.77
N ILE A 224 7.34 5.25 12.42
CA ILE A 224 6.75 6.31 13.23
C ILE A 224 7.28 7.65 12.70
N GLY A 225 6.39 8.48 12.14
CA GLY A 225 6.79 9.67 11.39
C GLY A 225 7.70 9.29 10.21
N HIS A 226 8.88 9.93 10.11
CA HIS A 226 9.89 9.60 9.10
C HIS A 226 10.87 8.49 9.53
N TYR A 227 10.76 7.98 10.77
CA TYR A 227 11.68 6.99 11.32
C TYR A 227 11.15 5.58 11.09
N THR A 228 12.00 4.71 10.54
CA THR A 228 11.71 3.27 10.48
C THR A 228 12.21 2.62 11.75
N VAL A 229 11.28 2.22 12.63
CA VAL A 229 11.58 1.56 13.91
C VAL A 229 12.00 0.11 13.68
N TYR A 230 11.32 -0.56 12.74
CA TYR A 230 11.63 -1.94 12.39
C TYR A 230 11.24 -2.22 10.95
N ASP A 231 12.09 -2.95 10.24
CA ASP A 231 11.76 -3.54 8.94
C ASP A 231 12.47 -4.89 8.84
N LYS A 232 11.68 -5.96 8.80
CA LYS A 232 12.16 -7.33 8.72
C LYS A 232 13.07 -7.53 7.49
N ARG A 233 12.78 -6.86 6.37
CA ARG A 233 13.54 -6.98 5.11
C ARG A 233 14.90 -6.28 5.20
N ILE A 234 14.99 -5.17 5.92
CA ILE A 234 16.25 -4.46 6.13
C ILE A 234 17.16 -5.25 7.06
N ARG A 235 16.63 -5.78 8.18
CA ARG A 235 17.43 -6.60 9.11
C ARG A 235 18.02 -7.85 8.44
N TYR A 236 17.27 -8.56 7.60
CA TYR A 236 17.81 -9.72 6.89
C TYR A 236 19.00 -9.34 6.01
N LYS A 237 18.98 -8.17 5.34
CA LYS A 237 20.11 -7.71 4.53
C LYS A 237 21.33 -7.35 5.37
N VAL A 238 21.13 -6.64 6.49
CA VAL A 238 22.23 -6.25 7.39
C VAL A 238 22.88 -7.48 8.03
N MET A 239 22.09 -8.44 8.51
CA MET A 239 22.60 -9.65 9.16
C MET A 239 23.34 -10.57 8.17
N ASN A 240 22.89 -10.65 6.92
CA ASN A 240 23.64 -11.34 5.87
C ASN A 240 25.00 -10.67 5.62
N ASN A 241 25.03 -9.34 5.58
CA ASN A 241 26.26 -8.60 5.35
C ASN A 241 27.24 -8.69 6.52
N GLU A 242 26.75 -8.71 7.77
CA GLU A 242 27.59 -8.94 8.96
C GLU A 242 28.18 -10.35 8.96
N CYS A 243 27.41 -11.37 8.59
CA CYS A 243 27.90 -12.74 8.44
C CYS A 243 28.99 -12.84 7.36
N LEU A 244 28.79 -12.17 6.20
CA LEU A 244 29.83 -12.05 5.18
C LEU A 244 31.09 -11.32 5.69
N ALA A 245 30.94 -10.31 6.54
CA ALA A 245 32.08 -9.58 7.10
C ALA A 245 32.88 -10.43 8.10
N GLU A 246 32.24 -11.32 8.86
CA GLU A 246 32.92 -12.29 9.72
C GLU A 246 33.66 -13.37 8.92
N GLU A 247 33.06 -13.87 7.83
CA GLU A 247 33.74 -14.80 6.92
C GLU A 247 34.97 -14.16 6.26
N ILE A 248 34.89 -12.89 5.84
CA ILE A 248 36.04 -12.15 5.31
C ILE A 248 37.15 -12.03 6.37
N LYS A 249 36.82 -11.69 7.62
CA LYS A 249 37.81 -11.61 8.70
C LYS A 249 38.50 -12.94 8.99
N LEU A 250 37.76 -14.05 8.93
CA LEU A 250 38.33 -15.39 9.10
C LEU A 250 39.27 -15.71 7.94
N ALA A 251 38.85 -15.45 6.70
CA ALA A 251 39.69 -15.66 5.52
C ALA A 251 40.97 -14.80 5.54
N ASP A 252 40.88 -13.53 5.96
CA ASP A 252 42.04 -12.64 6.13
C ASP A 252 43.01 -13.18 7.20
N GLY A 253 42.48 -13.74 8.30
CA GLY A 253 43.26 -14.39 9.34
C GLY A 253 44.02 -15.62 8.82
N GLU A 254 43.33 -16.48 8.08
CA GLU A 254 43.93 -17.66 7.42
C GLU A 254 44.99 -17.25 6.39
N GLU A 255 44.75 -16.20 5.61
CA GLU A 255 45.75 -15.65 4.67
C GLU A 255 47.01 -15.20 5.41
N GLN A 256 46.87 -14.50 6.53
CA GLN A 256 47.99 -13.99 7.31
C GLN A 256 48.84 -15.12 7.94
N GLU A 257 48.20 -16.18 8.42
CA GLU A 257 48.89 -17.39 8.91
C GLU A 257 49.67 -18.08 7.79
N LEU A 258 49.04 -18.25 6.62
CA LEU A 258 49.70 -18.85 5.45
C LEU A 258 50.89 -18.03 4.96
N ARG A 259 50.78 -16.69 4.94
CA ARG A 259 51.89 -15.78 4.63
C ARG A 259 53.05 -15.97 5.60
N THR A 260 52.78 -16.01 6.90
CA THR A 260 53.80 -16.19 7.93
C THR A 260 54.53 -17.54 7.75
N LEU A 261 53.78 -18.60 7.42
CA LEU A 261 54.34 -19.92 7.18
C LEU A 261 55.17 -19.98 5.88
N LEU A 262 54.75 -19.26 4.85
CA LEU A 262 55.52 -19.08 3.62
C LEU A 262 56.85 -18.37 3.90
N ASP A 263 56.82 -17.24 4.61
CA ASP A 263 58.02 -16.47 4.97
C ASP A 263 59.03 -17.34 5.76
N TYR A 264 58.53 -18.13 6.72
CA TYR A 264 59.36 -19.07 7.48
C TYR A 264 60.00 -20.16 6.59
N LYS A 265 59.21 -20.73 5.67
CA LYS A 265 59.72 -21.73 4.71
C LYS A 265 60.74 -21.14 3.76
N GLU A 266 60.51 -19.92 3.27
CA GLU A 266 61.41 -19.22 2.36
C GLU A 266 62.76 -18.92 3.04
N GLY A 267 62.74 -18.49 4.30
CA GLY A 267 63.96 -18.35 5.12
C GLY A 267 64.68 -19.68 5.34
N SER A 268 63.94 -20.77 5.57
CA SER A 268 64.52 -22.11 5.72
C SER A 268 65.19 -22.60 4.43
N ILE A 269 64.56 -22.36 3.27
CA ILE A 269 65.12 -22.68 1.95
C ILE A 269 66.40 -21.87 1.72
N PHE A 270 66.41 -20.59 2.04
CA PHE A 270 67.58 -19.73 1.91
C PHE A 270 68.79 -20.26 2.69
N GLU A 271 68.60 -20.70 3.93
CA GLU A 271 69.69 -21.29 4.72
C GLU A 271 70.14 -22.65 4.17
N GLN A 272 69.22 -23.46 3.64
CA GLN A 272 69.57 -24.71 2.96
C GLN A 272 70.41 -24.47 1.70
N ASP A 273 70.04 -23.46 0.89
CA ASP A 273 70.80 -23.07 -0.31
C ASP A 273 72.21 -22.57 0.04
N LYS A 274 72.35 -21.82 1.13
CA LYS A 274 73.65 -21.39 1.65
C LYS A 274 74.53 -22.57 2.04
N GLN A 275 73.98 -23.56 2.75
CA GLN A 275 74.72 -24.78 3.09
C GLN A 275 75.09 -25.58 1.83
N LEU A 276 74.18 -25.68 0.86
CA LEU A 276 74.43 -26.37 -0.41
C LEU A 276 75.59 -25.72 -1.19
N ASN A 277 75.66 -24.39 -1.22
CA ASN A 277 76.77 -23.66 -1.85
C ASN A 277 78.10 -23.95 -1.15
N ILE A 278 78.15 -23.96 0.18
CA ILE A 278 79.37 -24.32 0.92
C ILE A 278 79.83 -25.74 0.58
N ILE A 279 78.89 -26.69 0.47
CA ILE A 279 79.21 -28.08 0.09
C ILE A 279 79.75 -28.14 -1.35
N LYS A 280 79.17 -27.38 -2.29
CA LYS A 280 79.67 -27.28 -3.67
C LYS A 280 81.10 -26.72 -3.72
N GLU A 281 81.37 -25.60 -3.04
CA GLU A 281 82.72 -25.00 -2.99
C GLU A 281 83.76 -25.97 -2.41
N ARG A 282 83.40 -26.70 -1.35
CA ARG A 282 84.26 -27.75 -0.77
C ARG A 282 84.53 -28.87 -1.75
N LYS A 283 83.50 -29.33 -2.48
CA LYS A 283 83.65 -30.35 -3.52
C LYS A 283 84.62 -29.89 -4.61
N GLU A 284 84.45 -28.67 -5.13
CA GLU A 284 85.35 -28.09 -6.14
C GLU A 284 86.79 -27.91 -5.62
N TYR A 285 86.99 -27.57 -4.35
CA TYR A 285 88.32 -27.50 -3.74
C TYR A 285 88.98 -28.89 -3.67
N ILE A 286 88.24 -29.91 -3.23
CA ILE A 286 88.75 -31.30 -3.17
C ILE A 286 89.09 -31.81 -4.58
N GLU A 287 88.24 -31.57 -5.56
CA GLU A 287 88.48 -31.95 -6.96
C GLU A 287 89.75 -31.27 -7.51
N ARG A 288 89.98 -29.98 -7.22
CA ARG A 288 91.24 -29.29 -7.58
C ARG A 288 92.47 -29.85 -6.86
N THR A 289 92.33 -30.23 -5.58
CA THR A 289 93.45 -30.76 -4.79
C THR A 289 93.85 -32.16 -5.24
N LEU A 290 92.88 -33.02 -5.57
CA LEU A 290 93.12 -34.37 -6.11
C LEU A 290 93.74 -34.36 -7.52
N GLN A 291 93.61 -33.27 -8.26
CA GLN A 291 94.30 -33.05 -9.54
C GLN A 291 95.75 -32.55 -9.37
N THR A 292 96.25 -32.36 -8.15
CA THR A 292 97.64 -31.95 -7.88
C THR A 292 98.48 -33.16 -7.44
N PRO A 293 99.47 -33.64 -8.24
CA PRO A 293 100.26 -34.84 -7.90
C PRO A 293 101.11 -34.64 -6.64
N GLY A 294 100.99 -35.58 -5.70
CA GLY A 294 101.47 -35.48 -4.33
C GLY A 294 102.98 -35.34 -4.12
N ILE A 295 103.34 -34.69 -3.00
CA ILE A 295 104.69 -34.71 -2.44
C ILE A 295 104.67 -35.60 -1.19
N VAL A 296 105.53 -36.61 -1.24
CA VAL A 296 105.74 -37.69 -0.28
C VAL A 296 106.34 -37.16 1.03
N LEU A 297 105.83 -37.66 2.15
CA LEU A 297 106.30 -37.42 3.52
C LEU A 297 107.71 -38.00 3.73
N THR A 298 108.58 -37.24 4.39
CA THR A 298 109.71 -37.73 5.19
C THR A 298 109.64 -37.11 6.56
#